data_AF-A0A6P5RNS9-F1
#
_entry.id   AF-A0A6P5RNS9-F1
#
_cell.length_a   1.000
_cell.length_b   1.000
_cell.length_c   1.000
_cell.angle_alpha   90.00
_cell.angle_beta   90.00
_cell.angle_gamma   90.00
#
_symmetry.space_group_name_H-M   'P 1'
#
loop_
_entity.id
_entity.type
_entity.pdbx_description
1 polymer ?
#
loop_
_entity_poly.entity_id
_entity_poly.type
_entity_poly.pdbx_seq_one_letter_code
_entity_poly.pdbx_strand_id
1 'polypeptide(L)'
;MDSDEEQEWVPFKNRPEWSDVVPVEQDDGPNPVVPIAYKEEFTETMNYFRALYRADERSPRALQLTTEAIKLNSGNYTVWHFRRLILKTLSADLQNELDFTEDIAKANSKNYQL
;
A
#
# COMPACT_ATOMS: atom_id res chain seq x y z
N MET A 1 -23.82 10.64 14.05
CA MET A 1 -22.98 10.17 15.17
C MET A 1 -21.90 9.34 14.52
N ASP A 2 -20.88 10.01 13.97
CA ASP A 2 -19.74 9.32 13.36
C ASP A 2 -18.73 9.08 14.47
N SER A 3 -18.79 7.89 15.06
CA SER A 3 -17.66 7.34 15.77
C SER A 3 -16.61 6.95 14.72
N ASP A 4 -15.87 7.93 14.22
CA ASP A 4 -14.54 7.71 13.65
C ASP A 4 -13.64 7.26 14.82
N GLU A 5 -13.79 6.01 15.24
CA GLU A 5 -12.72 5.33 15.97
C GLU A 5 -11.58 5.21 14.96
N GLU A 6 -10.62 6.14 15.03
CA GLU A 6 -9.33 6.02 14.35
C GLU A 6 -8.72 4.68 14.80
N GLN A 7 -8.93 3.66 13.96
CA GLN A 7 -8.43 2.33 14.24
C GLN A 7 -6.91 2.43 14.30
N GLU A 8 -6.36 2.22 15.51
CA GLU A 8 -4.94 2.43 15.78
C GLU A 8 -4.10 1.58 14.82
N TRP A 9 -3.20 2.23 14.08
CA TRP A 9 -2.36 1.53 13.11
C TRP A 9 -1.44 0.56 13.82
N VAL A 10 -1.51 -0.72 13.43
CA VAL A 10 -0.64 -1.77 13.96
C VAL A 10 0.52 -2.00 12.98
N PRO A 11 1.80 -1.88 13.41
CA PRO A 11 2.97 -2.21 12.61
C PRO A 11 2.89 -3.59 11.98
N PHE A 12 3.28 -3.73 10.70
CA PHE A 12 3.27 -5.00 9.97
C PHE A 12 4.11 -6.09 10.65
N LYS A 13 5.25 -5.71 11.24
CA LYS A 13 6.12 -6.61 12.02
C LYS A 13 5.42 -7.27 13.21
N ASN A 14 4.33 -6.66 13.71
CA ASN A 14 3.55 -7.18 14.83
C ASN A 14 2.32 -8.00 14.38
N ARG A 15 2.06 -8.06 13.08
CA ARG A 15 0.91 -8.78 12.51
C ARG A 15 1.34 -10.22 12.17
N PRO A 16 0.75 -11.27 12.79
CA PRO A 16 1.20 -12.65 12.61
C PRO A 16 1.21 -13.14 11.15
N GLU A 17 0.27 -12.66 10.34
CA GLU A 17 0.13 -12.99 8.92
C GLU A 17 1.22 -12.39 8.02
N TRP A 18 2.14 -11.60 8.57
CA TRP A 18 3.29 -11.00 7.89
C TRP A 18 4.63 -11.56 8.39
N SER A 19 4.60 -12.55 9.29
CA SER A 19 5.81 -13.12 9.92
C SER A 19 6.73 -13.86 8.94
N ASP A 20 6.21 -14.31 7.79
CA ASP A 20 6.96 -14.96 6.72
C ASP A 20 7.62 -13.97 5.74
N VAL A 21 7.29 -12.69 5.83
CA VAL A 21 7.77 -11.66 4.90
C VAL A 21 8.97 -10.93 5.49
N VAL A 22 10.09 -10.96 4.76
CA VAL A 22 11.27 -10.14 5.09
C VAL A 22 11.12 -8.78 4.38
N PRO A 23 10.96 -7.66 5.10
CA PRO A 23 10.79 -6.35 4.50
C PRO A 23 12.03 -5.93 3.69
N VAL A 24 11.81 -5.21 2.59
CA VAL A 24 12.89 -4.72 1.71
C VAL A 24 13.00 -3.20 1.82
N GLU A 25 14.10 -2.72 2.38
CA GLU A 25 14.38 -1.29 2.54
C GLU A 25 14.51 -0.56 1.20
N GLN A 26 14.29 0.76 1.23
CA GLN A 26 14.62 1.61 0.09
C GLN A 26 16.13 1.77 -0.03
N ASP A 27 16.68 1.46 -1.20
CA ASP A 27 18.09 1.71 -1.50
C ASP A 27 18.25 3.08 -2.16
N ASP A 28 18.56 4.11 -1.35
CA ASP A 28 18.90 5.45 -1.83
C ASP A 28 20.42 5.63 -2.07
N GLY A 29 21.20 4.54 -1.98
CA GLY A 29 22.64 4.52 -2.13
C GLY A 29 23.42 5.11 -0.94
N PRO A 30 24.77 5.13 -1.03
CA PRO A 30 25.63 5.53 0.10
C PRO A 30 25.63 7.03 0.40
N ASN A 31 25.21 7.88 -0.55
CA ASN A 31 25.14 9.34 -0.40
C ASN A 31 23.80 9.83 -0.98
N PRO A 32 22.70 9.69 -0.22
CA PRO A 32 21.36 9.94 -0.75
C PRO A 32 21.15 11.42 -1.06
N VAL A 33 20.51 11.70 -2.19
CA VAL A 33 20.09 13.04 -2.61
C VAL A 33 18.58 13.12 -2.48
N VAL A 34 18.07 14.23 -1.92
CA VAL A 34 16.65 14.44 -1.57
C VAL A 34 16.01 13.31 -0.72
N PRO A 35 16.67 12.80 0.34
CA PRO A 35 16.07 11.81 1.21
C PRO A 35 14.85 12.40 1.92
N ILE A 36 13.75 11.65 1.94
CA ILE A 36 12.55 12.05 2.66
C ILE A 36 12.60 11.44 4.05
N ALA A 37 12.45 12.27 5.08
CA ALA A 37 12.32 11.82 6.46
C ALA A 37 10.91 11.23 6.70
N TYR A 38 10.69 10.00 6.25
CA TYR A 38 9.41 9.31 6.36
C TYR A 38 9.04 9.00 7.82
N LYS A 39 7.73 9.00 8.11
CA LYS A 39 7.19 8.39 9.34
C LYS A 39 7.40 6.88 9.32
N GLU A 40 7.45 6.24 10.50
CA GLU A 40 7.64 4.79 10.63
C GLU A 40 6.60 4.00 9.83
N GLU A 41 5.33 4.40 9.91
CA GLU A 41 4.22 3.80 9.15
C GLU A 41 4.48 3.76 7.64
N PHE A 42 4.96 4.87 7.08
CA PHE A 42 5.26 4.94 5.65
C PHE A 42 6.43 4.03 5.28
N THR A 43 7.51 4.09 6.05
CA THR A 43 8.71 3.28 5.83
C THR A 43 8.37 1.80 5.87
N GLU A 44 7.64 1.36 6.91
CA GLU A 44 7.29 -0.04 7.08
C GLU A 44 6.36 -0.52 5.97
N THR A 45 5.26 0.19 5.69
CA THR A 45 4.32 -0.18 4.63
C THR A 45 5.01 -0.32 3.28
N MET A 46 5.88 0.64 2.93
CA MET A 46 6.61 0.60 1.67
C MET A 46 7.69 -0.50 1.65
N ASN A 47 8.31 -0.83 2.78
CA ASN A 47 9.27 -1.93 2.84
C ASN A 47 8.60 -3.29 2.63
N TYR A 48 7.43 -3.51 3.21
CA TYR A 48 6.61 -4.70 2.94
C TYR A 48 6.10 -4.71 1.50
N PHE A 49 5.71 -3.55 0.94
CA PHE A 49 5.30 -3.45 -0.46
C PHE A 49 6.45 -3.86 -1.39
N ARG A 50 7.67 -3.37 -1.16
CA ARG A 50 8.85 -3.76 -1.97
C ARG A 50 9.12 -5.25 -1.87
N ALA A 51 8.94 -5.87 -0.71
CA ALA A 51 9.11 -7.31 -0.53
C ALA A 51 8.13 -8.11 -1.39
N LEU A 52 6.83 -7.82 -1.28
CA LEU A 52 5.78 -8.53 -2.04
C LEU A 52 5.86 -8.25 -3.54
N TYR A 53 6.15 -6.99 -3.92
CA TYR A 53 6.32 -6.59 -5.31
C TYR A 53 7.48 -7.34 -5.96
N ARG A 54 8.62 -7.49 -5.25
CA ARG A 54 9.78 -8.24 -5.73
C ARG A 54 9.49 -9.74 -5.85
N ALA A 55 8.67 -10.30 -4.97
CA ALA A 55 8.25 -11.69 -5.02
C ALA A 55 7.12 -11.97 -6.02
N ASP A 56 6.54 -10.93 -6.65
CA ASP A 56 5.29 -10.98 -7.43
C ASP A 56 4.17 -11.72 -6.68
N GLU A 57 4.05 -11.47 -5.37
CA GLU A 57 3.02 -12.11 -4.55
C GLU A 57 1.64 -11.49 -4.82
N ARG A 58 0.74 -12.28 -5.42
CA ARG A 58 -0.62 -11.85 -5.77
C ARG A 58 -1.67 -12.52 -4.90
N SER A 59 -1.68 -12.13 -3.62
CA SER A 59 -2.55 -12.68 -2.58
C SER A 59 -3.58 -11.64 -2.09
N PRO A 60 -4.62 -12.07 -1.35
CA PRO A 60 -5.54 -11.14 -0.69
C PRO A 60 -4.83 -10.16 0.27
N ARG A 61 -3.80 -10.61 1.01
CA ARG A 61 -3.00 -9.72 1.87
C ARG A 61 -2.19 -8.70 1.06
N ALA A 62 -1.69 -9.08 -0.11
CA ALA A 62 -1.03 -8.13 -1.03
C ALA A 62 -2.00 -7.04 -1.49
N LEU A 63 -3.26 -7.40 -1.80
CA LEU A 63 -4.29 -6.43 -2.15
C LEU A 63 -4.54 -5.44 -1.01
N GLN A 64 -4.68 -5.93 0.23
CA GLN A 64 -4.83 -5.09 1.42
C GLN A 64 -3.64 -4.16 1.64
N LEU A 65 -2.42 -4.66 1.47
CA LEU A 65 -1.21 -3.85 1.56
C LEU A 65 -1.20 -2.71 0.53
N THR A 66 -1.66 -2.94 -0.70
CA THR A 66 -1.77 -1.85 -1.70
C THR A 66 -2.77 -0.78 -1.26
N THR A 67 -3.84 -1.14 -0.53
CA THR A 67 -4.78 -0.18 0.05
C THR A 67 -4.07 0.74 1.04
N GLU A 68 -3.30 0.19 1.97
CA GLU A 68 -2.53 0.98 2.96
C GLU A 68 -1.48 1.87 2.27
N ALA A 69 -0.74 1.34 1.31
CA ALA A 69 0.24 2.10 0.54
C ALA A 69 -0.37 3.25 -0.28
N ILE A 70 -1.55 3.05 -0.89
CA ILE A 70 -2.28 4.10 -1.64
C ILE A 70 -2.82 5.18 -0.71
N LYS A 71 -3.31 4.83 0.49
CA LYS A 71 -3.74 5.82 1.48
C LYS A 71 -2.58 6.72 1.93
N LEU A 72 -1.38 6.16 2.03
CA LEU A 72 -0.16 6.89 2.40
C LEU A 72 0.42 7.74 1.27
N ASN A 73 0.35 7.25 0.02
CA ASN A 73 0.74 8.01 -1.16
C ASN A 73 -0.03 7.54 -2.40
N SER A 74 -1.17 8.18 -2.65
CA SER A 74 -2.02 7.87 -3.80
C SER A 74 -1.35 8.19 -5.13
N GLY A 75 -0.29 9.00 -5.15
CA GLY A 75 0.48 9.32 -6.35
C GLY A 75 1.43 8.21 -6.82
N ASN A 76 1.58 7.12 -6.06
CA ASN A 76 2.49 6.03 -6.40
C ASN A 76 1.90 5.12 -7.48
N TYR A 77 2.24 5.38 -8.74
CA TYR A 77 1.73 4.61 -9.90
C TYR A 77 2.15 3.12 -9.89
N THR A 78 3.27 2.76 -9.26
CA THR A 78 3.74 1.37 -9.17
C THR A 78 2.80 0.54 -8.30
N VAL A 79 2.34 1.11 -7.18
CA VAL A 79 1.37 0.47 -6.29
C VAL A 79 0.05 0.24 -7.01
N TRP A 80 -0.46 1.26 -7.73
CA TRP A 80 -1.68 1.13 -8.54
C TRP A 80 -1.56 0.08 -9.64
N HIS A 81 -0.43 0.02 -10.33
CA HIS A 81 -0.19 -1.00 -11.35
C HIS A 81 -0.23 -2.40 -10.74
N PHE A 82 0.47 -2.61 -9.62
CA PHE A 82 0.49 -3.90 -8.93
C PHE A 82 -0.90 -4.28 -8.41
N ARG A 83 -1.65 -3.34 -7.81
CA ARG A 83 -3.04 -3.55 -7.38
C ARG A 83 -3.92 -4.09 -8.51
N ARG A 84 -3.86 -3.51 -9.71
CA ARG A 84 -4.62 -4.01 -10.88
C ARG A 84 -4.23 -5.43 -11.29
N LEU A 85 -2.95 -5.79 -11.20
CA LEU A 85 -2.50 -7.16 -11.47
C LEU A 85 -3.04 -8.15 -10.42
N ILE A 86 -3.07 -7.75 -9.15
CA ILE A 86 -3.64 -8.56 -8.07
C ILE A 86 -5.14 -8.74 -8.26
N LEU A 87 -5.89 -7.65 -8.48
CA LEU A 87 -7.35 -7.70 -8.73
C LEU A 87 -7.70 -8.67 -9.86
N LYS A 88 -6.96 -8.60 -10.98
CA LYS A 88 -7.11 -9.53 -12.10
C LYS A 88 -6.80 -10.97 -11.72
N THR A 89 -5.72 -11.19 -10.96
CA THR A 89 -5.28 -12.54 -10.58
C THR A 89 -6.26 -13.19 -9.60
N LEU A 90 -6.81 -12.42 -8.66
CA LEU A 90 -7.78 -12.89 -7.69
C LEU A 90 -9.20 -12.99 -8.24
N SER A 91 -9.45 -12.50 -9.47
CA SER A 91 -10.81 -12.33 -10.01
C SER A 91 -11.72 -11.61 -9.02
N ALA A 92 -11.18 -10.52 -8.43
CA ALA A 92 -11.86 -9.77 -7.39
C ALA A 92 -13.13 -9.10 -7.92
N ASP A 93 -14.10 -8.88 -7.03
CA ASP A 93 -15.29 -8.09 -7.34
C ASP A 93 -14.91 -6.63 -7.58
N LEU A 94 -15.16 -6.14 -8.80
CA LEU A 94 -14.82 -4.79 -9.21
C LEU A 94 -15.74 -3.73 -8.60
N GLN A 95 -16.89 -4.11 -8.02
CA GLN A 95 -17.72 -3.14 -7.29
C GLN A 95 -17.04 -2.68 -6.01
N ASN A 96 -16.41 -3.60 -5.27
CA ASN A 96 -15.60 -3.24 -4.10
C ASN A 96 -14.42 -2.34 -4.49
N GLU A 97 -13.84 -2.55 -5.68
CA GLU A 97 -12.77 -1.69 -6.18
C GLU A 97 -13.29 -0.31 -6.58
N LEU A 98 -14.47 -0.23 -7.20
CA LEU A 98 -15.11 1.03 -7.54
C LEU A 98 -15.33 1.88 -6.28
N ASP A 99 -15.94 1.30 -5.24
CA ASP A 99 -16.16 1.96 -3.95
C ASP A 99 -14.83 2.49 -3.36
N PHE A 100 -13.78 1.66 -3.38
CA PHE A 100 -12.45 2.07 -2.93
C PHE A 100 -11.89 3.26 -3.74
N THR A 101 -11.96 3.20 -5.07
CA THR A 101 -11.44 4.27 -5.93
C THR A 101 -12.24 5.57 -5.78
N GLU A 102 -13.56 5.49 -5.58
CA GLU A 102 -14.39 6.66 -5.29
C GLU A 102 -13.96 7.34 -4.00
N ASP A 103 -13.66 6.58 -2.94
CA ASP A 103 -13.22 7.14 -1.68
C ASP A 103 -11.84 7.81 -1.79
N ILE A 104 -10.91 7.21 -2.54
CA ILE A 104 -9.62 7.86 -2.83
C ILE A 104 -9.81 9.12 -3.69
N ALA A 105 -10.74 9.11 -4.66
CA ALA A 105 -11.05 10.25 -5.52
C ALA A 105 -11.65 11.42 -4.74
N LYS A 106 -12.54 11.16 -3.78
CA LYS A 106 -13.10 12.19 -2.88
C LYS A 106 -12.00 12.89 -2.09
N ALA A 107 -11.01 12.14 -1.60
CA ALA A 107 -9.88 12.68 -0.85
C ALA A 107 -8.80 13.33 -1.76
N ASN A 108 -8.63 12.85 -2.99
CA ASN A 108 -7.52 13.23 -3.89
C ASN A 108 -8.00 13.49 -5.33
N SER A 109 -8.92 14.44 -5.52
CA SER A 109 -9.59 14.71 -6.81
C SER A 109 -8.68 15.17 -7.98
N LYS A 110 -7.39 15.41 -7.72
CA LYS A 110 -6.39 15.82 -8.73
C LYS A 110 -5.29 14.76 -8.94
N ASN A 111 -5.54 13.52 -8.53
CA ASN A 111 -4.64 12.39 -8.71
C ASN A 111 -4.90 11.71 -10.08
N TYR A 112 -3.85 11.52 -10.89
CA TYR A 112 -3.94 10.94 -12.24
C TYR A 112 -3.96 9.42 -12.28
N GLN A 113 -3.57 8.76 -11.19
CA GLN A 113 -3.45 7.31 -11.14
C GLN A 113 -4.80 6.61 -10.92
N LEU A 114 -5.80 7.36 -10.46
CA LEU A 114 -7.21 6.97 -10.37
C LEU A 114 -7.83 6.73 -11.75
#